data_AF-A0A1G7LGN3-F1
#
_entry.id   AF-A0A1G7LGN3-F1
#
_cell.length_a   1.000
_cell.length_b   1.000
_cell.length_c   1.000
_cell.angle_alpha   90.00
_cell.angle_beta   90.00
_cell.angle_gamma   90.00
#
_symmetry.space_group_name_H-M   'P 1'
#
loop_
_entity.id
_entity.type
_entity.pdbx_description
1 polymer ?
#
loop_
_entity_poly.entity_id
_entity_poly.type
_entity_poly.pdbx_seq_one_letter_code
_entity_poly.pdbx_strand_id
1 'polypeptide(L)'
;MFKFLLGTIVGLFISMLAFSTLTIFEVKIDMSVATNIFIAAATLTATLIHFDSQKKQRIDRIWEMNKGVLLDLTHSLSEAIEATETEIHNRHCHPEEQVTLKNHDWNKLKEKTNYVLNVYGPLISAELLASINHHKQMSSNIHHQVDREGLDTLTAYEITLEEHRKLYEQLLSFISKISGVSAT
;
A
#
# COMPACT_ATOMS: atom_id res chain seq x y z
N MET A 1 10.14 -6.72 22.56
CA MET A 1 10.60 -7.23 23.87
C MET A 1 10.96 -6.11 24.86
N PHE A 2 11.76 -5.11 24.48
CA PHE A 2 12.13 -4.00 25.40
C PHE A 2 10.93 -3.27 26.02
N LYS A 3 9.92 -2.90 25.22
CA LYS A 3 8.70 -2.22 25.72
C LYS A 3 7.91 -3.06 26.73
N PHE A 4 7.88 -4.38 26.55
CA PHE A 4 7.21 -5.31 27.47
C PHE A 4 7.98 -5.38 28.79
N LEU A 5 9.30 -5.54 28.73
CA LEU A 5 10.18 -5.66 29.90
C LEU A 5 10.18 -4.37 30.74
N LEU A 6 10.19 -3.20 30.08
CA LEU A 6 10.04 -1.89 30.71
C LEU A 6 8.67 -1.75 31.40
N GLY A 7 7.59 -2.18 30.73
CA GLY A 7 6.24 -2.18 31.29
C GLY A 7 6.12 -3.04 32.55
N THR A 8 6.73 -4.24 32.55
CA THR A 8 6.72 -5.14 33.71
C THR A 8 7.45 -4.54 34.92
N ILE A 9 8.61 -3.90 34.71
CA ILE A 9 9.38 -3.27 35.79
C ILE A 9 8.60 -2.09 36.39
N VAL A 10 8.04 -1.21 35.54
CA VAL A 10 7.24 -0.07 36.00
C VAL A 10 5.99 -0.55 36.74
N GLY A 11 5.32 -1.58 36.21
CA GLY A 11 4.13 -2.16 36.84
C GLY A 11 4.41 -2.74 38.23
N LEU A 12 5.51 -3.47 38.40
CA LEU A 12 5.93 -4.01 39.71
C LEU A 12 6.23 -2.90 40.71
N PHE A 13 6.89 -1.81 40.26
CA PHE A 13 7.21 -0.67 41.12
C PHE A 13 5.96 0.06 41.60
N ILE A 14 5.00 0.32 40.71
CA ILE A 14 3.71 0.94 41.06
C ILE A 14 2.90 0.03 41.99
N SER A 15 2.86 -1.28 41.71
CA SER A 15 2.22 -2.29 42.55
C SER A 15 2.76 -2.27 43.98
N MET A 16 4.09 -2.20 44.14
CA MET A 16 4.74 -2.15 45.45
C MET A 16 4.36 -0.88 46.22
N LEU A 17 4.38 0.29 45.57
CA LEU A 17 3.97 1.56 46.19
C LEU A 17 2.49 1.55 46.60
N ALA A 18 1.61 1.02 45.75
CA ALA A 18 0.19 0.87 46.05
C ALA A 18 -0.04 -0.06 47.24
N PHE A 19 0.67 -1.19 47.30
CA PHE A 19 0.57 -2.14 48.40
C PHE A 19 1.05 -1.54 49.73
N SER A 20 2.20 -0.85 49.73
CA SER A 20 2.72 -0.18 50.93
C SER A 20 1.78 0.91 51.45
N THR A 21 1.19 1.72 50.57
CA THR A 21 0.24 2.77 50.97
C THR A 21 -1.06 2.18 51.53
N LEU A 22 -1.63 1.16 50.89
CA LEU A 22 -2.82 0.45 51.41
C LEU A 22 -2.61 -0.13 52.81
N THR A 23 -1.40 -0.65 53.07
CA THR A 23 -1.04 -1.24 54.36
C THR A 23 -0.91 -0.17 55.45
N ILE A 24 -0.31 0.98 55.13
CA ILE A 24 -0.13 2.10 56.08
C ILE A 24 -1.46 2.75 56.46
N PHE A 25 -2.40 2.85 55.52
CA PHE A 25 -3.71 3.49 55.75
C PHE A 25 -4.80 2.52 56.26
N GLU A 26 -4.45 1.26 56.57
CA GLU A 26 -5.39 0.20 57.00
C GLU A 26 -6.66 0.09 56.13
N VAL A 27 -6.52 0.33 54.82
CA VAL A 27 -7.66 0.34 53.90
C VAL A 27 -8.14 -1.11 53.72
N LYS A 28 -9.34 -1.41 54.23
CA LYS A 28 -10.00 -2.69 54.00
C LYS A 28 -10.53 -2.74 52.57
N ILE A 29 -9.72 -3.30 51.67
CA ILE A 29 -10.17 -3.58 50.30
C ILE A 29 -11.14 -4.76 50.35
N ASP A 30 -12.35 -4.54 49.87
CA ASP A 30 -13.28 -5.63 49.57
C ASP A 30 -12.71 -6.46 48.40
N MET A 31 -12.38 -7.72 48.70
CA MET A 31 -11.84 -8.66 47.72
C MET A 31 -12.78 -8.88 46.55
N SER A 32 -14.10 -8.71 46.74
CA SER A 32 -15.08 -8.75 45.65
C SER A 32 -14.90 -7.56 44.69
N VAL A 33 -14.75 -6.35 45.23
CA VAL A 33 -14.52 -5.14 44.44
C VAL A 33 -13.20 -5.21 43.68
N ALA A 34 -12.11 -5.61 44.35
CA ALA A 34 -10.80 -5.75 43.72
C ALA A 34 -10.79 -6.78 42.58
N THR A 35 -11.47 -7.93 42.79
CA THR A 35 -11.59 -8.99 41.78
C THR A 35 -12.39 -8.49 40.57
N ASN A 36 -13.50 -7.79 40.79
CA ASN A 36 -14.30 -7.21 39.71
C ASN A 36 -13.52 -6.18 38.88
N ILE A 37 -12.69 -5.35 39.52
CA ILE A 37 -11.80 -4.40 38.84
C ILE A 37 -10.78 -5.14 37.96
N PHE A 38 -10.15 -6.20 38.50
CA PHE A 38 -9.18 -6.99 37.73
C PHE A 38 -9.82 -7.68 36.52
N ILE A 39 -11.01 -8.27 36.70
CA ILE A 39 -11.76 -8.89 35.61
C ILE A 39 -12.10 -7.85 34.53
N ALA A 40 -12.56 -6.65 34.93
CA ALA A 40 -12.88 -5.57 34.00
C ALA A 40 -11.64 -5.10 33.21
N ALA A 41 -10.50 -4.90 33.89
CA ALA A 41 -9.25 -4.49 33.26
C ALA A 41 -8.70 -5.55 32.28
N ALA A 42 -8.77 -6.82 32.65
CA ALA A 42 -8.38 -7.94 31.79
C ALA A 42 -9.28 -8.02 30.54
N THR A 43 -10.59 -7.86 30.71
CA THR A 43 -11.56 -7.87 29.62
C THR A 43 -11.35 -6.71 28.65
N LEU A 44 -11.11 -5.49 29.17
CA LEU A 44 -10.78 -4.32 28.35
C LEU A 44 -9.51 -4.55 27.53
N THR A 45 -8.45 -5.04 28.17
CA THR A 45 -7.17 -5.32 27.50
C THR A 45 -7.33 -6.38 26.42
N ALA A 46 -8.05 -7.48 26.71
CA ALA A 46 -8.33 -8.53 25.75
C ALA A 46 -9.14 -8.00 24.55
N THR A 47 -10.13 -7.13 24.79
CA THR A 47 -10.95 -6.51 23.75
C THR A 47 -10.12 -5.59 22.85
N LEU A 48 -9.21 -4.80 23.43
CA LEU A 48 -8.30 -3.93 22.67
C LEU A 48 -7.37 -4.74 21.76
N ILE A 49 -6.74 -5.79 22.29
CA ILE A 49 -5.89 -6.69 21.50
C ILE A 49 -6.70 -7.38 20.40
N HIS A 50 -7.91 -7.84 20.73
CA HIS A 50 -8.77 -8.50 19.75
C HIS A 50 -9.16 -7.55 18.62
N PHE A 51 -9.51 -6.30 18.94
CA PHE A 51 -9.86 -5.29 17.95
C PHE A 51 -8.67 -4.96 17.02
N ASP A 52 -7.48 -4.77 17.58
CA ASP A 52 -6.27 -4.52 16.79
C ASP A 52 -5.93 -5.70 15.87
N SER A 53 -6.00 -6.92 16.41
CA SER A 53 -5.81 -8.16 15.65
C SER A 53 -6.82 -8.30 14.51
N GLN A 54 -8.11 -8.04 14.74
CA GLN A 54 -9.12 -8.07 13.70
C GLN A 54 -8.86 -7.03 12.60
N LYS A 55 -8.45 -5.82 12.98
CA LYS A 55 -8.10 -4.76 12.02
C LYS A 55 -6.94 -5.19 11.13
N LYS A 56 -5.87 -5.75 11.71
CA LYS A 56 -4.73 -6.26 10.96
C LYS A 56 -5.12 -7.39 10.01
N GLN A 57 -5.88 -8.38 10.51
CA GLN A 57 -6.39 -9.48 9.69
C GLN A 57 -7.29 -9.01 8.53
N ARG A 58 -8.02 -7.90 8.69
CA ARG A 58 -8.82 -7.34 7.59
C ARG A 58 -7.92 -6.77 6.50
N ILE A 59 -6.87 -6.04 6.86
CA ILE A 59 -5.90 -5.48 5.91
C ILE A 59 -5.15 -6.60 5.19
N ASP A 60 -4.66 -7.59 5.94
CA ASP A 60 -3.96 -8.75 5.37
C ASP A 60 -4.84 -9.50 4.36
N ARG A 61 -6.14 -9.67 4.67
CA ARG A 61 -7.10 -10.28 3.73
C ARG A 61 -7.31 -9.46 2.46
N ILE A 62 -7.39 -8.13 2.57
CA ILE A 62 -7.51 -7.25 1.39
C ILE A 62 -6.24 -7.33 0.55
N TRP A 63 -5.07 -7.35 1.18
CA TRP A 63 -3.80 -7.55 0.50
C TRP A 63 -3.76 -8.88 -0.24
N GLU A 64 -4.01 -10.01 0.42
CA GLU A 64 -3.96 -11.33 -0.20
C GLU A 64 -4.94 -11.48 -1.37
N MET A 65 -6.13 -10.88 -1.27
CA MET A 65 -7.13 -10.90 -2.34
C MET A 65 -6.71 -10.09 -3.58
N ASN A 66 -6.00 -8.97 -3.39
CA ASN A 66 -5.66 -8.04 -4.47
C ASN A 66 -4.23 -8.22 -4.99
N LYS A 67 -3.35 -8.88 -4.24
CA LYS A 67 -1.90 -8.96 -4.47
C LYS A 67 -1.55 -9.38 -5.89
N GLY A 68 -2.14 -10.47 -6.38
CA GLY A 68 -1.84 -10.99 -7.72
C GLY A 68 -2.06 -9.94 -8.80
N VAL A 69 -3.23 -9.31 -8.79
CA VAL A 69 -3.63 -8.31 -9.79
C VAL A 69 -2.82 -7.02 -9.68
N LEU A 70 -2.55 -6.55 -8.47
CA LEU A 70 -1.73 -5.35 -8.26
C LEU A 70 -0.28 -5.57 -8.71
N LEU A 71 0.33 -6.71 -8.34
CA LEU A 71 1.68 -7.05 -8.77
C LEU A 71 1.75 -7.27 -10.27
N ASP A 72 0.74 -7.89 -10.87
CA ASP A 72 0.66 -8.09 -12.31
C ASP A 72 0.55 -6.76 -13.07
N LEU A 73 -0.25 -5.81 -12.58
CA LEU A 73 -0.32 -4.47 -13.16
C LEU A 73 1.00 -3.72 -12.98
N THR A 74 1.60 -3.79 -11.79
CA THR A 74 2.91 -3.20 -11.50
C THR A 74 3.97 -3.69 -12.48
N HIS A 75 4.03 -5.01 -12.66
CA HIS A 75 5.01 -5.64 -13.53
C HIS A 75 4.82 -5.22 -14.98
N SER A 76 3.58 -5.29 -15.51
CA SER A 76 3.32 -4.86 -16.88
C SER A 76 3.54 -3.37 -17.09
N LEU A 77 3.35 -2.53 -16.07
CA LEU A 77 3.68 -1.12 -16.14
C LEU A 77 5.20 -0.87 -16.14
N SER A 78 5.96 -1.64 -15.37
CA SER A 78 7.43 -1.61 -15.43
C SER A 78 7.97 -2.04 -16.79
N GLU A 79 7.38 -3.07 -17.41
CA GLU A 79 7.74 -3.48 -18.77
C GLU A 79 7.46 -2.36 -19.79
N ALA A 80 6.34 -1.64 -19.63
CA ALA A 80 5.97 -0.52 -20.49
C ALA A 80 6.92 0.68 -20.34
N ILE A 81 7.33 1.00 -19.11
CA ILE A 81 8.33 2.04 -18.81
C ILE A 81 9.64 1.73 -19.53
N GLU A 82 10.17 0.52 -19.34
CA GLU A 82 11.44 0.09 -19.94
C GLU A 82 11.39 0.10 -21.48
N ALA A 83 10.28 -0.34 -22.06
CA ALA A 83 10.08 -0.29 -23.52
C ALA A 83 10.02 1.15 -24.04
N THR A 84 9.33 2.05 -23.32
CA THR A 84 9.23 3.47 -23.69
C THR A 84 10.59 4.17 -23.59
N GLU A 85 11.34 3.91 -22.53
CA GLU A 85 12.70 4.45 -22.34
C GLU A 85 13.64 3.98 -23.46
N THR A 86 13.55 2.71 -23.84
CA THR A 86 14.35 2.14 -24.92
C THR A 86 14.01 2.81 -26.27
N GLU A 87 12.74 3.04 -26.55
CA GLU A 87 12.29 3.72 -27.78
C GLU A 87 12.77 5.17 -27.83
N ILE A 88 12.66 5.90 -26.72
CA ILE A 88 13.18 7.27 -26.60
C ILE A 88 14.70 7.28 -26.82
N HIS A 89 15.43 6.35 -26.20
CA HIS A 89 16.88 6.22 -26.35
C HIS A 89 17.29 5.95 -27.81
N ASN A 90 16.67 4.96 -28.46
CA ASN A 90 16.96 4.58 -29.84
C ASN A 90 16.70 5.71 -30.84
N ARG A 91 15.75 6.62 -30.54
CA ARG A 91 15.47 7.81 -31.36
C ARG A 91 16.51 8.92 -31.20
N HIS A 92 17.23 8.96 -30.09
CA HIS A 92 18.27 9.95 -29.81
C HIS A 92 19.68 9.46 -30.16
N CYS A 93 19.90 8.14 -30.20
CA CYS A 93 21.20 7.54 -30.46
C CYS A 93 21.47 7.27 -31.95
N HIS A 94 22.75 7.11 -32.28
CA HIS A 94 23.15 6.67 -33.61
C HIS A 94 22.67 5.22 -33.87
N PRO A 95 22.41 4.83 -35.14
CA PRO A 95 21.93 3.49 -35.47
C PRO A 95 22.80 2.35 -34.93
N GLU A 96 24.10 2.59 -34.76
CA GLU A 96 25.08 1.62 -34.25
C GLU A 96 25.01 1.41 -32.73
N GLU A 97 24.37 2.35 -32.01
CA GLU A 97 24.18 2.34 -30.55
C GLU A 97 22.77 1.91 -30.15
N GLN A 98 21.89 1.63 -31.11
CA GLN A 98 20.51 1.24 -30.84
C GLN A 98 20.46 -0.12 -30.13
N VAL A 99 19.64 -0.18 -29.08
CA VAL A 99 19.40 -1.38 -28.30
C VAL A 99 18.16 -2.08 -28.82
N THR A 100 18.16 -3.42 -28.84
CA THR A 100 16.99 -4.20 -29.22
C THR A 100 15.78 -3.82 -28.36
N LEU A 101 14.71 -3.39 -29.01
CA LEU A 101 13.44 -3.12 -28.35
C LEU A 101 12.95 -4.37 -27.63
N LYS A 102 12.73 -4.23 -26.32
CA LYS A 102 12.08 -5.26 -25.53
C LYS A 102 10.65 -5.38 -26.03
N ASN A 103 10.25 -6.58 -26.46
CA ASN A 103 8.92 -6.82 -26.99
C ASN A 103 7.89 -6.68 -25.86
N HIS A 104 7.29 -5.49 -25.74
CA HIS A 104 6.25 -5.20 -24.76
C HIS A 104 4.88 -5.28 -25.42
N ASP A 105 3.99 -6.06 -24.81
CA ASP A 105 2.61 -6.17 -25.25
C ASP A 105 1.75 -5.05 -24.63
N TRP A 106 1.56 -3.98 -25.40
CA TRP A 106 0.71 -2.85 -25.01
C TRP A 106 -0.74 -3.23 -24.72
N ASN A 107 -1.26 -4.29 -25.36
CA ASN A 107 -2.62 -4.77 -25.10
C ASN A 107 -2.72 -5.39 -23.72
N LYS A 108 -1.69 -6.12 -23.28
CA LYS A 108 -1.63 -6.70 -21.94
C LYS A 108 -1.72 -5.64 -20.84
N LEU A 109 -1.03 -4.50 -20.99
CA LEU A 109 -1.14 -3.40 -20.03
C LEU A 109 -2.57 -2.82 -20.00
N LYS A 110 -3.18 -2.61 -21.17
CA LYS A 110 -4.55 -2.11 -21.31
C LYS A 110 -5.57 -3.07 -20.71
N GLU A 111 -5.43 -4.36 -20.96
CA GLU A 111 -6.29 -5.41 -20.41
C GLU A 111 -6.21 -5.46 -18.89
N LYS A 112 -5.01 -5.49 -18.32
CA LYS A 112 -4.79 -5.48 -16.87
C LYS A 112 -5.36 -4.22 -16.22
N THR A 113 -5.15 -3.05 -16.83
CA THR A 113 -5.72 -1.77 -16.38
C THR A 113 -7.25 -1.84 -16.32
N ASN A 114 -7.89 -2.31 -17.39
CA ASN A 114 -9.34 -2.48 -17.44
C ASN A 114 -9.84 -3.52 -16.44
N TYR A 115 -9.11 -4.61 -16.26
CA TYR A 115 -9.46 -5.65 -15.29
C TYR A 115 -9.45 -5.10 -13.87
N VAL A 116 -8.44 -4.31 -13.51
CA VAL A 116 -8.38 -3.66 -12.18
C VAL A 116 -9.54 -2.70 -12.00
N LEU A 117 -9.82 -1.83 -12.98
CA LEU A 117 -10.91 -0.85 -12.90
C LEU A 117 -12.29 -1.52 -12.76
N ASN A 118 -12.56 -2.56 -13.55
CA ASN A 118 -13.90 -3.13 -13.68
C ASN A 118 -14.21 -4.22 -12.65
N VAL A 119 -13.20 -5.00 -12.25
CA VAL A 119 -13.38 -6.18 -11.39
C VAL A 119 -12.91 -5.88 -9.96
N TYR A 120 -11.76 -5.22 -9.82
CA TYR A 120 -11.15 -4.95 -8.52
C TYR A 120 -11.38 -3.54 -8.00
N GLY A 121 -12.05 -2.68 -8.79
CA GLY A 121 -12.35 -1.29 -8.43
C GLY A 121 -12.98 -1.12 -7.03
N PRO A 122 -13.96 -1.95 -6.62
CA PRO A 122 -14.54 -1.89 -5.27
C PRO A 122 -13.59 -2.25 -4.13
N LEU A 123 -12.45 -2.88 -4.43
CA LEU A 123 -11.52 -3.45 -3.45
C LEU A 123 -10.22 -2.65 -3.28
N ILE A 124 -10.06 -1.56 -4.04
CA ILE A 124 -8.90 -0.66 -4.02
C ILE A 124 -9.30 0.72 -3.48
N SER A 125 -8.32 1.54 -3.10
CA SER A 125 -8.60 2.90 -2.63
C SER A 125 -9.16 3.77 -3.77
N ALA A 126 -10.06 4.69 -3.43
CA ALA A 126 -10.60 5.67 -4.39
C ALA A 126 -9.48 6.50 -5.05
N GLU A 127 -8.41 6.79 -4.31
CA GLU A 127 -7.21 7.46 -4.82
C GLU A 127 -6.54 6.66 -5.93
N LEU A 128 -6.25 5.37 -5.69
CA LEU A 128 -5.62 4.51 -6.69
C LEU A 128 -6.54 4.31 -7.91
N LEU A 129 -7.84 4.14 -7.67
CA LEU A 129 -8.83 4.01 -8.74
C LEU A 129 -8.86 5.25 -9.65
N ALA A 130 -8.82 6.46 -9.06
CA ALA A 130 -8.75 7.71 -9.80
C ALA A 130 -7.48 7.80 -10.65
N SER A 131 -6.33 7.41 -10.09
CA SER A 131 -5.05 7.37 -10.81
C SER A 131 -5.05 6.42 -12.00
N ILE A 132 -5.58 5.20 -11.82
CA ILE A 132 -5.67 4.22 -12.91
C ILE A 132 -6.62 4.74 -14.01
N ASN A 133 -7.74 5.36 -13.64
CA ASN A 133 -8.66 5.96 -14.62
C ASN A 133 -8.03 7.14 -15.36
N HIS A 134 -7.30 8.01 -14.67
CA HIS A 134 -6.56 9.11 -15.28
C HIS A 134 -5.55 8.58 -16.30
N HIS A 135 -4.74 7.59 -15.93
CA HIS A 135 -3.77 6.96 -16.81
C HIS A 135 -4.43 6.42 -18.09
N LYS A 136 -5.56 5.71 -17.94
CA LYS A 136 -6.35 5.20 -19.09
C LYS A 136 -6.87 6.32 -20.00
N GLN A 137 -7.39 7.40 -19.42
CA GLN A 137 -7.88 8.55 -20.19
C GLN A 137 -6.74 9.25 -20.93
N MET A 138 -5.61 9.45 -20.25
CA MET A 138 -4.44 10.10 -20.84
C MET A 138 -3.86 9.28 -21.99
N SER A 139 -3.74 7.96 -21.82
CA SER A 139 -3.30 7.07 -22.91
C SER A 139 -4.21 7.17 -24.14
N SER A 140 -5.53 7.24 -23.94
CA SER A 140 -6.48 7.45 -25.04
C SER A 140 -6.35 8.83 -25.69
N ASN A 141 -6.07 9.85 -24.89
CA ASN A 141 -5.89 11.22 -25.38
C ASN A 141 -4.61 11.36 -26.20
N ILE A 142 -3.48 10.81 -25.72
CA ILE A 142 -2.21 10.82 -26.46
C ILE A 142 -2.38 10.13 -27.81
N HIS A 143 -3.04 8.97 -27.86
CA HIS A 143 -3.30 8.28 -29.12
C HIS A 143 -4.12 9.14 -30.10
N HIS A 144 -5.16 9.82 -29.61
CA HIS A 144 -5.93 10.76 -30.43
C HIS A 144 -5.08 11.94 -30.94
N GLN A 145 -4.22 12.50 -30.09
CA GLN A 145 -3.38 13.65 -30.43
C GLN A 145 -2.33 13.29 -31.49
N VAL A 146 -1.72 12.11 -31.40
CA VAL A 146 -0.80 11.60 -32.43
C VAL A 146 -1.53 11.40 -33.75
N ASP A 147 -2.71 10.77 -33.72
CA ASP A 147 -3.43 10.40 -34.94
C ASP A 147 -4.12 11.58 -35.64
N ARG A 148 -4.59 12.58 -34.89
CA ARG A 148 -5.50 13.62 -35.41
C ARG A 148 -5.04 15.05 -35.20
N GLU A 149 -4.18 15.29 -34.22
CA GLU A 149 -3.75 16.65 -33.86
C GLU A 149 -2.29 16.92 -34.21
N GLY A 150 -1.59 15.92 -34.76
CA GLY A 150 -0.21 16.04 -35.23
C GLY A 150 0.80 16.14 -34.09
N LEU A 151 0.50 15.55 -32.93
CA LEU A 151 1.46 15.46 -31.83
C LEU A 151 2.70 14.68 -32.29
N ASP A 152 3.87 15.27 -32.06
CA ASP A 152 5.14 14.63 -32.39
C ASP A 152 5.28 13.29 -31.64
N THR A 153 5.76 12.27 -32.36
CA THR A 153 5.84 10.91 -31.83
C THR A 153 6.81 10.80 -30.65
N LEU A 154 7.92 11.54 -30.66
CA LEU A 154 8.87 11.54 -29.55
C LEU A 154 8.24 12.23 -28.32
N THR A 155 7.61 13.39 -28.51
CA THR A 155 6.86 14.06 -27.44
C THR A 155 5.77 13.15 -26.86
N ALA A 156 5.06 12.39 -27.69
CA ALA A 156 4.06 11.43 -27.24
C ALA A 156 4.66 10.33 -26.36
N TYR A 157 5.86 9.82 -26.69
CA TYR A 157 6.57 8.85 -25.84
C TYR A 157 7.03 9.45 -24.52
N GLU A 158 7.51 10.69 -24.50
CA GLU A 158 7.92 11.37 -23.27
C GLU A 158 6.75 11.56 -22.30
N ILE A 159 5.60 12.04 -22.80
CA ILE A 159 4.37 12.18 -22.00
C ILE A 159 3.89 10.80 -21.51
N THR A 160 3.93 9.80 -22.37
CA THR A 160 3.53 8.43 -22.02
C THR A 160 4.41 7.85 -20.91
N LEU A 161 5.73 8.08 -20.99
CA LEU A 161 6.69 7.64 -19.98
C LEU A 161 6.41 8.30 -18.62
N GLU A 162 6.17 9.61 -18.61
CA GLU A 162 5.84 10.34 -17.38
C GLU A 162 4.59 9.78 -16.71
N GLU A 163 3.53 9.55 -17.49
CA GLU A 163 2.28 8.99 -16.98
C GLU A 163 2.43 7.55 -16.47
N HIS A 164 3.24 6.73 -17.16
CA HIS A 164 3.55 5.38 -16.68
C HIS A 164 4.29 5.41 -15.33
N ARG A 165 5.32 6.26 -15.21
CA ARG A 165 6.09 6.41 -13.96
C ARG A 165 5.22 6.90 -12.80
N LYS A 166 4.36 7.89 -13.05
CA LYS A 166 3.43 8.43 -12.06
C LYS A 166 2.48 7.36 -11.53
N LEU A 167 1.86 6.58 -12.42
CA LEU A 167 0.99 5.47 -12.00
C LEU A 167 1.79 4.40 -11.24
N TYR A 168 3.02 4.10 -11.68
CA TYR A 168 3.88 3.09 -11.06
C TYR A 168 4.25 3.44 -9.62
N GLU A 169 4.64 4.69 -9.38
CA GLU A 169 4.96 5.19 -8.03
C GLU A 169 3.73 5.14 -7.10
N GLN A 170 2.56 5.54 -7.61
CA GLN A 170 1.32 5.48 -6.84
C GLN A 170 0.92 4.04 -6.50
N LEU A 171 1.13 3.10 -7.43
CA LEU A 171 0.84 1.69 -7.22
C LEU A 171 1.80 1.07 -6.19
N LEU A 172 3.09 1.39 -6.27
CA LEU A 172 4.08 0.96 -5.28
C LEU A 172 3.79 1.54 -3.89
N SER A 173 3.42 2.83 -3.81
CA SER A 173 3.03 3.48 -2.56
C SER A 173 1.82 2.78 -1.94
N PHE A 174 0.81 2.48 -2.75
CA PHE A 174 -0.36 1.73 -2.31
C PHE A 174 0.01 0.33 -1.81
N ILE A 175 0.78 -0.43 -2.59
CA ILE A 175 1.26 -1.77 -2.23
C ILE A 175 2.03 -1.73 -0.91
N SER A 176 2.96 -0.79 -0.74
CA SER A 176 3.78 -0.65 0.47
C SER A 176 2.95 -0.37 1.72
N LYS A 177 1.90 0.45 1.59
CA LYS A 177 0.96 0.75 2.68
C LYS A 177 0.14 -0.48 3.09
N ILE A 178 -0.38 -1.24 2.12
CA ILE A 178 -1.26 -2.38 2.41
C ILE A 178 -0.51 -3.67 2.76
N SER A 179 0.72 -3.84 2.27
CA SER A 179 1.58 -4.98 2.60
C SER A 179 2.21 -4.87 3.99
N GLY A 180 2.10 -3.70 4.63
CA GLY A 180 2.67 -3.43 5.94
C GLY A 180 4.19 -3.23 5.94
N VAL A 181 4.81 -3.09 4.77
CA VAL A 181 6.27 -2.83 4.66
C VAL A 181 6.61 -1.40 5.08
N SER A 182 5.71 -0.43 4.86
CA SER A 182 5.91 0.96 5.32
C SER A 182 5.58 1.18 6.81
N ALA A 183 5.21 0.13 7.55
CA ALA A 183 4.86 0.21 8.97
C ALA A 183 6.09 -0.12 9.85
N THR A 184 7.15 0.68 9.73
CA THR A 184 8.28 0.74 10.68
C THR A 184 8.67 2.18 10.94
#